data_AF-A0A0B1SX77-F1
#
_entry.id   AF-A0A0B1SX77-F1
#
_cell.length_a   1.000
_cell.length_b   1.000
_cell.length_c   1.000
_cell.angle_alpha   90.00
_cell.angle_beta   90.00
_cell.angle_gamma   90.00
#
_symmetry.space_group_name_H-M   'P 1'
#
loop_
_entity.id
_entity.type
_entity.pdbx_description
1 polymer ?
#
loop_
_entity_poly.entity_id
_entity_poly.type
_entity_poly.pdbx_seq_one_letter_code
_entity_poly.pdbx_strand_id
1 'polypeptide(L)'
;MYLFLALALCAVTCTGIKIRESKNYLENNRVPPLPKAANPHGTSRFNYTYLSVCLNGTYDAPLTIVYAKECEDTNSQIALGKYSNQVNTTGWGILEIETFSGHPYDVQAYAAGVAEGELTRLQINYHYKNTVQDLCKNHTLYCKRLYKYLTKNLDWLRSEVITKPPTDLFWRHVNLTFAQLTGIYDSYMKKNLTAEIGFDLSPIYMIQLSGELFDLNKFLNKTPDPQEYPEGGRCSGLVKLAPGNKDMFFSHVAMSSLSWMMRVLKLYKFAFG
;
A
#
# COMPACT_ATOMS: atom_id res chain seq x y z
N MET A 1 37.15 -77.64 -8.52
CA MET A 1 36.29 -78.84 -8.63
C MET A 1 35.07 -78.56 -7.76
N TYR A 2 33.87 -78.23 -8.22
CA TYR A 2 33.23 -78.24 -9.54
C TYR A 2 32.38 -76.97 -9.71
N LEU A 3 32.36 -76.51 -10.96
CA LEU A 3 31.46 -75.54 -11.57
C LEU A 3 30.04 -76.15 -11.65
N PHE A 4 28.98 -75.39 -11.35
CA PHE A 4 27.65 -75.71 -11.89
C PHE A 4 26.94 -74.45 -12.39
N LEU A 5 26.83 -74.42 -13.72
CA LEU A 5 25.90 -73.64 -14.52
C LEU A 5 24.45 -73.89 -14.07
N ALA A 6 23.65 -72.84 -14.02
CA ALA A 6 22.20 -72.95 -14.20
C ALA A 6 21.75 -71.90 -15.22
N LEU A 7 21.22 -72.41 -16.33
CA LEU A 7 20.68 -71.65 -17.46
C LEU A 7 19.45 -70.82 -17.08
N ALA A 8 19.32 -69.70 -17.79
CA ALA A 8 18.20 -68.77 -17.76
C ALA A 8 16.87 -69.40 -18.22
N LEU A 9 15.77 -68.93 -17.61
CA LEU A 9 14.45 -68.85 -18.23
C LEU A 9 13.88 -67.47 -17.92
N CYS A 10 14.07 -66.55 -18.86
CA CYS A 10 13.50 -65.21 -18.82
C CYS A 10 12.03 -65.31 -19.26
N ALA A 11 11.10 -65.36 -18.30
CA ALA A 11 9.68 -65.26 -18.59
C ALA A 11 9.31 -63.78 -18.71
N VAL A 12 9.24 -63.28 -19.95
CA VAL A 12 8.68 -61.96 -20.23
C VAL A 12 7.17 -62.03 -20.02
N THR A 13 6.71 -61.62 -18.84
CA THR A 13 5.28 -61.35 -18.63
C THR A 13 4.96 -60.02 -19.30
N CYS A 14 4.48 -60.09 -20.53
CA CYS A 14 3.92 -58.95 -21.24
C CYS A 14 2.57 -58.59 -20.58
N THR A 15 2.61 -57.85 -19.45
CA THR A 15 1.41 -57.25 -18.90
C THR A 15 1.01 -56.12 -19.84
N GLY A 16 0.09 -56.41 -20.76
CA GLY A 16 -0.55 -55.40 -21.59
C GLY A 16 -1.11 -54.31 -20.69
N ILE A 17 -0.53 -53.12 -20.76
CA ILE A 17 -1.08 -51.93 -20.13
C ILE A 17 -2.44 -51.73 -20.81
N LYS A 18 -3.54 -51.97 -20.10
CA LYS A 18 -4.86 -51.53 -20.53
C LYS A 18 -4.83 -50.00 -20.56
N ILE A 19 -4.59 -49.44 -21.73
CA ILE A 19 -4.77 -48.01 -21.98
C ILE A 19 -6.25 -47.76 -21.73
N ARG A 20 -6.54 -47.00 -20.66
CA ARG A 20 -7.88 -46.54 -20.34
C ARG A 20 -8.42 -45.81 -21.56
N GLU A 21 -9.55 -46.27 -22.10
CA GLU A 21 -10.22 -45.61 -23.23
C GLU A 21 -10.34 -44.11 -22.92
N SER A 22 -9.89 -43.27 -23.86
CA SER A 22 -10.05 -41.83 -23.73
C SER A 22 -11.54 -41.54 -23.67
N LYS A 23 -11.98 -40.88 -22.60
CA LYS A 23 -13.36 -40.40 -22.51
C LYS A 23 -13.63 -39.50 -23.71
N ASN A 24 -14.76 -39.71 -24.36
CA ASN A 24 -15.21 -38.88 -25.46
C ASN A 24 -15.48 -37.46 -24.94
N TYR A 25 -14.53 -36.54 -25.16
CA TYR A 25 -14.55 -35.17 -24.63
C TYR A 25 -15.65 -34.27 -25.22
N LEU A 26 -16.55 -34.82 -26.03
CA LEU A 26 -17.63 -34.10 -26.69
C LEU A 26 -18.91 -34.02 -25.84
N GLU A 27 -19.02 -34.78 -24.75
CA GLU A 27 -20.09 -34.62 -23.76
C GLU A 27 -19.66 -33.69 -22.62
N ASN A 28 -20.03 -32.41 -22.74
CA ASN A 28 -20.04 -31.37 -21.70
C ASN A 28 -19.04 -31.54 -20.52
N ASN A 29 -17.76 -31.25 -20.77
CA ASN A 29 -16.67 -31.27 -19.76
C ASN A 29 -16.74 -30.13 -18.71
N ARG A 30 -17.93 -29.59 -18.42
CA ARG A 30 -18.07 -28.48 -17.48
C ARG A 30 -18.38 -29.03 -16.10
N VAL A 31 -17.44 -28.81 -15.17
CA VAL A 31 -17.70 -29.00 -13.75
C VAL A 31 -18.39 -27.73 -13.24
N PRO A 32 -19.48 -27.82 -12.45
CA PRO A 32 -20.03 -26.65 -11.78
C PRO A 32 -18.95 -25.98 -10.94
N PRO A 33 -19.06 -24.65 -10.68
CA PRO A 33 -18.11 -23.95 -9.83
C PRO A 33 -17.94 -24.72 -8.53
N LEU A 34 -16.69 -25.09 -8.20
CA LEU A 34 -16.40 -25.77 -6.96
C LEU A 34 -16.90 -24.89 -5.81
N PRO A 35 -17.56 -25.47 -4.79
CA PRO A 35 -17.92 -24.74 -3.59
C PRO A 35 -16.67 -24.03 -3.06
N LYS A 36 -16.74 -22.71 -2.88
CA LYS A 36 -15.66 -21.96 -2.22
C LYS A 36 -15.49 -22.55 -0.83
N ALA A 37 -14.41 -23.31 -0.61
CA ALA A 37 -14.02 -23.69 0.75
C ALA A 37 -13.89 -22.40 1.56
N ALA A 38 -14.50 -22.37 2.75
CA ALA A 38 -14.31 -21.26 3.67
C ALA A 38 -12.80 -21.11 3.88
N ASN A 39 -12.25 -19.94 3.52
CA ASN A 39 -10.84 -19.68 3.76
C ASN A 39 -10.63 -19.62 5.28
N PRO A 40 -9.88 -20.55 5.91
CA PRO A 40 -9.61 -20.49 7.34
C PRO A 40 -8.74 -19.29 7.71
N HIS A 41 -8.10 -18.64 6.72
CA HIS A 41 -7.42 -17.35 6.82
C HIS A 41 -8.29 -16.18 6.33
N GLY A 42 -9.60 -16.41 6.14
CA GLY A 42 -10.54 -15.40 5.71
C GLY A 42 -10.68 -14.28 6.75
N THR A 43 -10.79 -13.05 6.26
CA THR A 43 -10.97 -11.82 7.04
C THR A 43 -12.23 -11.78 7.92
N SER A 44 -13.05 -12.84 7.90
CA SER A 44 -14.31 -12.96 8.64
C SER A 44 -14.16 -12.93 10.17
N ARG A 45 -12.95 -13.08 10.72
CA ARG A 45 -12.70 -13.00 12.17
C ARG A 45 -12.57 -11.56 12.68
N PHE A 46 -12.21 -10.61 11.83
CA PHE A 46 -11.86 -9.26 12.26
C PHE A 46 -12.94 -8.27 11.84
N ASN A 47 -13.30 -7.38 12.76
CA ASN A 47 -14.23 -6.30 12.46
C ASN A 47 -13.52 -5.24 11.60
N TYR A 48 -14.23 -4.76 10.59
CA TYR A 48 -13.81 -3.68 9.73
C TYR A 48 -14.72 -2.48 9.96
N THR A 49 -14.12 -1.32 10.15
CA THR A 49 -14.80 -0.03 10.04
C THR A 49 -14.83 0.36 8.57
N TYR A 50 -15.99 0.77 8.07
CA TYR A 50 -16.17 1.28 6.72
C TYR A 50 -16.48 2.77 6.78
N LEU A 51 -15.96 3.55 5.83
CA LEU A 51 -16.51 4.85 5.50
C LEU A 51 -16.55 5.05 3.99
N SER A 52 -17.45 5.92 3.55
CA SER A 52 -17.48 6.46 2.21
C SER A 52 -17.23 7.97 2.26
N VAL A 53 -16.52 8.48 1.25
CA VAL A 53 -16.33 9.91 1.03
C VAL A 53 -17.23 10.32 -0.13
N CYS A 54 -18.14 11.25 0.14
CA CYS A 54 -19.24 11.61 -0.75
C CYS A 54 -19.13 13.07 -1.19
N LEU A 55 -19.46 13.32 -2.46
CA LEU A 55 -19.65 14.65 -3.02
C LEU A 55 -20.89 15.30 -2.39
N ASN A 56 -20.75 16.54 -1.95
CA ASN A 56 -21.87 17.32 -1.40
C ASN A 56 -22.28 18.43 -2.37
N GLY A 57 -23.07 18.08 -3.39
CA GLY A 57 -23.53 19.01 -4.41
C GLY A 57 -22.47 19.32 -5.47
N THR A 58 -21.48 20.17 -5.15
CA THR A 58 -20.42 20.59 -6.09
C THR A 58 -19.03 20.23 -5.57
N TYR A 59 -18.03 20.21 -6.46
CA TYR A 59 -16.64 19.93 -6.08
C TYR A 59 -15.97 21.05 -5.28
N ASP A 60 -16.53 22.26 -5.32
CA ASP A 60 -16.07 23.40 -4.51
C ASP A 60 -16.58 23.31 -3.06
N ALA A 61 -17.61 22.49 -2.81
CA ALA A 61 -18.13 22.25 -1.48
C ALA A 61 -17.27 21.21 -0.74
N PRO A 62 -17.25 21.26 0.60
CA PRO A 62 -16.57 20.24 1.39
C PRO A 62 -17.16 18.85 1.15
N LEU A 63 -16.28 17.87 0.92
CA LEU A 63 -16.66 16.46 0.88
C LEU A 63 -17.19 16.01 2.25
N THR A 64 -18.07 15.02 2.22
CA THR A 64 -18.69 14.48 3.44
C THR A 64 -18.20 13.07 3.71
N ILE A 65 -17.98 12.76 4.99
CA ILE A 65 -17.65 11.41 5.46
C ILE A 65 -18.93 10.76 5.96
N VAL A 66 -19.27 9.60 5.41
CA VAL A 66 -20.38 8.76 5.87
C VAL A 66 -19.82 7.44 6.38
N TYR A 67 -20.11 7.06 7.62
CA TYR A 67 -19.69 5.79 8.23
C TYR A 67 -20.54 4.61 7.74
N ALA A 68 -20.57 4.43 6.43
CA ALA A 68 -21.27 3.36 5.72
C ALA A 68 -20.48 2.95 4.47
N LYS A 69 -20.90 1.84 3.85
CA LYS A 69 -20.28 1.34 2.62
C LYS A 69 -20.63 2.15 1.38
N GLU A 70 -21.71 2.91 1.45
CA GLU A 70 -22.30 3.63 0.33
C GLU A 70 -22.73 5.02 0.82
N CYS A 71 -22.66 6.00 -0.09
CA CYS A 71 -23.28 7.30 0.08
C CYS A 71 -24.80 7.20 -0.16
N GLU A 72 -25.59 8.19 0.28
CA GLU A 72 -27.04 8.18 0.02
C GLU A 72 -27.36 8.18 -1.49
N ASP A 73 -26.64 8.99 -2.27
CA ASP A 73 -26.61 8.91 -3.73
C ASP A 73 -25.35 8.18 -4.18
N THR A 74 -25.49 7.05 -4.87
CA THR A 74 -24.37 6.27 -5.39
C THR A 74 -23.49 7.08 -6.35
N ASN A 75 -24.05 8.03 -7.11
CA ASN A 75 -23.27 8.88 -8.02
C ASN A 75 -22.43 9.92 -7.28
N SER A 76 -22.72 10.17 -5.99
CA SER A 76 -21.91 11.05 -5.16
C SER A 76 -20.70 10.34 -4.54
N GLN A 77 -20.62 9.01 -4.63
CA GLN A 77 -19.59 8.23 -3.95
C GLN A 77 -18.25 8.32 -4.67
N ILE A 78 -17.29 9.03 -4.07
CA ILE A 78 -15.97 9.24 -4.64
C ILE A 78 -14.99 8.15 -4.20
N ALA A 79 -15.03 7.79 -2.91
CA ALA A 79 -14.15 6.79 -2.34
C ALA A 79 -14.85 5.95 -1.26
N LEU A 80 -14.39 4.71 -1.10
CA LEU A 80 -14.75 3.79 -0.02
C LEU A 80 -13.46 3.35 0.67
N GLY A 81 -13.39 3.54 1.97
CA GLY A 81 -12.34 2.99 2.81
C GLY A 81 -12.88 1.91 3.73
N LYS A 82 -12.07 0.89 3.99
CA LYS A 82 -12.27 0.00 5.13
C LYS A 82 -10.96 -0.28 5.85
N TYR A 83 -11.04 -0.33 7.18
CA TYR A 83 -9.88 -0.55 8.02
C TYR A 83 -10.18 -1.50 9.17
N SER A 84 -9.21 -2.34 9.47
CA SER A 84 -9.21 -3.21 10.65
C SER A 84 -7.88 -3.09 11.37
N ASN A 85 -7.94 -2.63 12.63
CA ASN A 85 -6.76 -2.57 13.48
C ASN A 85 -6.50 -3.94 14.12
N GLN A 86 -5.58 -4.71 13.53
CA GLN A 86 -5.20 -6.03 14.01
C GLN A 86 -3.78 -6.05 14.61
N VAL A 87 -3.23 -4.86 14.93
CA VAL A 87 -1.84 -4.70 15.38
C VAL A 87 -1.55 -5.54 16.62
N ASN A 88 -2.46 -5.59 17.59
CA ASN A 88 -2.26 -6.36 18.82
C ASN A 88 -2.27 -7.89 18.61
N THR A 89 -2.92 -8.37 17.55
CA THR A 89 -3.08 -9.82 17.29
C THR A 89 -2.15 -10.35 16.21
N THR A 90 -1.83 -9.55 15.19
CA THR A 90 -1.03 -9.96 14.02
C THR A 90 0.20 -9.09 13.80
N GLY A 91 0.30 -7.93 14.45
CA GLY A 91 1.30 -6.90 14.17
C GLY A 91 0.92 -5.95 13.02
N TRP A 92 -0.26 -6.09 12.40
CA TRP A 92 -0.67 -5.31 11.23
C TRP A 92 -2.04 -4.64 11.38
N GLY A 93 -2.16 -3.39 10.94
CA GLY A 93 -3.43 -2.86 10.47
C GLY A 93 -3.68 -3.29 9.03
N ILE A 94 -4.94 -3.50 8.64
CA ILE A 94 -5.32 -3.81 7.25
C ILE A 94 -6.21 -2.69 6.73
N LEU A 95 -5.73 -1.93 5.75
CA LEU A 95 -6.43 -0.83 5.11
C LEU A 95 -6.70 -1.18 3.65
N GLU A 96 -7.92 -0.95 3.19
CA GLU A 96 -8.26 -1.02 1.77
C GLU A 96 -9.01 0.25 1.39
N ILE A 97 -8.55 0.93 0.33
CA ILE A 97 -9.20 2.11 -0.24
C ILE A 97 -9.54 1.83 -1.70
N GLU A 98 -10.76 2.14 -2.09
CA GLU A 98 -11.25 2.10 -3.45
C GLU A 98 -11.76 3.49 -3.84
N THR A 99 -11.46 3.94 -5.06
CA THR A 99 -12.09 5.14 -5.65
C THR A 99 -12.96 4.74 -6.83
N PHE A 100 -13.99 5.54 -7.10
CA PHE A 100 -14.96 5.27 -8.15
C PHE A 100 -14.83 6.27 -9.30
N SER A 101 -15.04 5.78 -10.52
CA SER A 101 -15.05 6.58 -11.74
C SER A 101 -16.23 7.56 -11.76
N GLY A 102 -16.13 8.62 -12.55
CA GLY A 102 -17.18 9.66 -12.67
C GLY A 102 -16.84 10.96 -11.95
N HIS A 103 -15.72 10.98 -11.23
CA HIS A 103 -15.17 12.15 -10.56
C HIS A 103 -13.80 12.54 -11.13
N PRO A 104 -13.42 13.84 -11.08
CA PRO A 104 -12.08 14.29 -11.41
C PRO A 104 -11.00 13.50 -10.64
N TYR A 105 -9.87 13.21 -11.29
CA TYR A 105 -8.83 12.34 -10.71
C TYR A 105 -8.18 12.91 -9.45
N ASP A 106 -8.00 14.23 -9.41
CA ASP A 106 -7.52 14.97 -8.24
C ASP A 106 -8.49 14.86 -7.06
N VAL A 107 -9.79 15.00 -7.30
CA VAL A 107 -10.84 14.80 -6.28
C VAL A 107 -10.85 13.35 -5.79
N GLN A 108 -10.70 12.37 -6.70
CA GLN A 108 -10.58 10.96 -6.31
C GLN A 108 -9.36 10.71 -5.42
N ALA A 109 -8.20 11.25 -5.80
CA ALA A 109 -6.96 11.10 -5.03
C ALA A 109 -7.08 11.77 -3.65
N TYR A 110 -7.64 12.99 -3.59
CA TYR A 110 -7.93 13.69 -2.35
C TYR A 110 -8.88 12.88 -1.45
N ALA A 111 -10.00 12.39 -1.99
CA ALA A 111 -10.97 11.58 -1.26
C ALA A 111 -10.39 10.25 -0.75
N ALA A 112 -9.53 9.59 -1.54
CA ALA A 112 -8.78 8.42 -1.09
C ALA A 112 -7.89 8.75 0.12
N GLY A 113 -7.24 9.92 0.08
CA GLY A 113 -6.47 10.44 1.19
C GLY A 113 -7.32 10.72 2.43
N VAL A 114 -8.48 11.35 2.26
CA VAL A 114 -9.44 11.61 3.34
C VAL A 114 -9.87 10.30 4.02
N ALA A 115 -10.26 9.30 3.23
CA ALA A 115 -10.67 8.00 3.76
C ALA A 115 -9.56 7.33 4.58
N GLU A 116 -8.32 7.36 4.10
CA GLU A 116 -7.17 6.85 4.84
C GLU A 116 -6.87 7.64 6.12
N GLY A 117 -6.86 8.97 6.02
CA GLY A 117 -6.58 9.88 7.13
C GLY A 117 -7.57 9.70 8.29
N GLU A 118 -8.85 9.53 7.98
CA GLU A 118 -9.87 9.28 9.00
C GLU A 118 -9.74 7.87 9.61
N LEU A 119 -9.63 6.82 8.79
CA LEU A 119 -9.59 5.43 9.26
C LEU A 119 -8.35 5.11 10.10
N THR A 120 -7.22 5.73 9.76
CA THR A 120 -5.92 5.40 10.36
C THR A 120 -5.38 6.50 11.27
N ARG A 121 -6.23 7.45 11.69
CA ARG A 121 -5.84 8.60 12.52
C ARG A 121 -5.02 8.21 13.75
N LEU A 122 -5.41 7.13 14.43
CA LEU A 122 -4.69 6.65 15.62
C LEU A 122 -3.28 6.15 15.27
N GLN A 123 -3.16 5.37 14.19
CA GLN A 123 -1.91 4.80 13.71
C GLN A 123 -0.96 5.90 13.21
N ILE A 124 -1.48 6.89 12.46
CA ILE A 124 -0.72 8.07 12.04
C ILE A 124 -0.17 8.80 13.26
N ASN A 125 -1.01 9.08 14.26
CA ASN A 125 -0.58 9.76 15.48
C ASN A 125 0.53 8.99 16.22
N TYR A 126 0.37 7.68 16.41
CA TYR A 126 1.42 6.88 17.05
C TYR A 126 2.71 6.84 16.24
N HIS A 127 2.61 6.66 14.91
CA HIS A 127 3.78 6.63 14.06
C HIS A 127 4.52 7.98 14.06
N TYR A 128 3.78 9.10 13.98
CA TYR A 128 4.35 10.45 14.07
C TYR A 128 5.11 10.66 15.39
N LYS A 129 4.50 10.32 16.53
CA LYS A 129 5.13 10.44 17.85
C LYS A 129 6.41 9.60 17.96
N ASN A 130 6.40 8.40 17.37
CA ASN A 130 7.52 7.48 17.44
C ASN A 130 8.70 7.84 16.52
N THR A 131 8.46 8.63 15.46
CA THR A 131 9.44 8.80 14.37
C THR A 131 9.79 10.26 14.08
N VAL A 132 8.80 11.15 13.93
CA VAL A 132 9.00 12.51 13.43
C VAL A 132 9.00 13.55 14.54
N GLN A 133 8.20 13.35 15.60
CA GLN A 133 7.96 14.38 16.63
C GLN A 133 9.25 14.95 17.23
N ASP A 134 10.22 14.09 17.55
CA ASP A 134 11.45 14.48 18.23
C ASP A 134 12.63 14.72 17.26
N LEU A 135 12.42 14.64 15.93
CA LEU A 135 13.49 14.74 14.92
C LEU A 135 14.34 16.02 15.02
N CYS A 136 13.73 17.13 15.45
CA CYS A 136 14.42 18.42 15.59
C CYS A 136 14.92 18.72 17.01
N LYS A 137 14.66 17.84 17.97
CA LYS A 137 15.10 18.02 19.36
C LYS A 137 16.63 18.05 19.39
N ASN A 138 17.21 19.12 19.94
CA ASN A 138 18.66 19.36 19.95
C ASN A 138 19.33 19.50 18.56
N HIS A 139 18.55 19.53 17.46
CA HIS A 139 19.04 19.65 16.09
C HIS A 139 18.44 20.86 15.35
N THR A 140 18.09 21.93 16.08
CA THR A 140 17.38 23.11 15.55
C THR A 140 18.05 23.73 14.31
N LEU A 141 19.38 23.85 14.29
CA LEU A 141 20.08 24.44 13.15
C LEU A 141 20.04 23.53 11.91
N TYR A 142 20.11 22.21 12.12
CA TYR A 142 19.90 21.23 11.05
C TYR A 142 18.48 21.34 10.50
N CYS A 143 17.45 21.37 11.36
CA CYS A 143 16.07 21.47 10.91
C CYS A 143 15.77 22.78 10.18
N LYS A 144 16.41 23.90 10.56
CA LYS A 144 16.33 25.14 9.78
C LYS A 144 16.84 24.95 8.34
N ARG A 145 17.94 24.22 8.15
CA ARG A 145 18.46 23.90 6.81
C ARG A 145 17.53 22.93 6.06
N LEU A 146 17.07 21.89 6.73
CA LEU A 146 16.16 20.88 6.18
C LEU A 146 14.86 21.53 5.68
N TYR A 147 14.17 22.26 6.55
CA TYR A 147 12.89 22.87 6.19
C TYR A 147 13.06 23.91 5.08
N LYS A 148 14.14 24.69 5.09
CA LYS A 148 14.45 25.58 3.96
C LYS A 148 14.64 24.82 2.64
N TYR A 149 15.34 23.68 2.68
CA TYR A 149 15.57 22.84 1.51
C TYR A 149 14.25 22.23 0.99
N LEU A 150 13.46 21.64 1.89
CA LEU A 150 12.18 21.01 1.56
C LEU A 150 11.15 22.02 1.06
N THR A 151 11.02 23.19 1.69
CA THR A 151 10.13 24.25 1.22
C THR A 151 10.50 24.69 -0.19
N LYS A 152 11.80 24.87 -0.49
CA LYS A 152 12.24 25.21 -1.85
C LYS A 152 11.88 24.12 -2.87
N ASN A 153 12.00 22.84 -2.48
CA ASN A 153 11.62 21.72 -3.33
C ASN A 153 10.09 21.68 -3.56
N LEU A 154 9.29 21.86 -2.52
CA LEU A 154 7.83 21.92 -2.62
C LEU A 154 7.36 23.10 -3.49
N ASP A 155 7.99 24.27 -3.35
CA ASP A 155 7.74 25.44 -4.19
C ASP A 155 8.04 25.14 -5.66
N TRP A 156 9.16 24.46 -5.94
CA TRP A 156 9.51 24.05 -7.29
C TRP A 156 8.51 23.02 -7.85
N LEU A 157 8.17 21.97 -7.09
CA LEU A 157 7.17 20.97 -7.50
C LEU A 157 5.83 21.62 -7.85
N ARG A 158 5.34 22.52 -6.98
CA ARG A 158 4.13 23.30 -7.22
C ARG A 158 4.22 24.12 -8.50
N SER A 159 5.35 24.80 -8.72
CA SER A 159 5.55 25.62 -9.93
C SER A 159 5.56 24.78 -11.21
N GLU A 160 6.17 23.60 -11.19
CA GLU A 160 6.19 22.70 -12.34
C GLU A 160 4.77 22.15 -12.60
N VAL A 161 4.05 21.69 -11.58
CA VAL A 161 2.66 21.22 -11.75
C VAL A 161 1.76 22.29 -12.38
N ILE A 162 1.90 23.55 -11.98
CA ILE A 162 1.11 24.67 -12.53
C ILE A 162 1.49 25.00 -13.98
N THR A 163 2.78 24.95 -14.30
CA THR A 163 3.29 25.43 -15.60
C THR A 163 3.21 24.37 -16.70
N LYS A 164 3.16 23.09 -16.34
CA LYS A 164 3.14 21.98 -17.29
C LYS A 164 1.71 21.76 -17.78
N PRO A 165 1.54 21.33 -19.05
CA PRO A 165 0.21 21.11 -19.59
C PRO A 165 -0.50 19.97 -18.83
N PRO A 166 -1.84 20.03 -18.65
CA PRO A 166 -2.58 18.94 -17.99
C PRO A 166 -2.46 17.56 -18.66
N THR A 167 -1.98 17.53 -19.91
CA THR A 167 -1.68 16.31 -20.67
C THR A 167 -0.33 15.69 -20.33
N ASP A 168 0.54 16.39 -19.60
CA ASP A 168 1.81 15.85 -19.11
C ASP A 168 1.52 14.80 -18.02
N LEU A 169 1.68 13.54 -18.39
CA LEU A 169 1.36 12.42 -17.51
C LEU A 169 2.23 12.41 -16.25
N PHE A 170 3.50 12.82 -16.33
CA PHE A 170 4.40 12.80 -15.17
C PHE A 170 3.92 13.81 -14.12
N TRP A 171 3.73 15.07 -14.54
CA TRP A 171 3.30 16.12 -13.62
C TRP A 171 1.88 15.95 -13.13
N ARG A 172 1.00 15.32 -13.92
CA ARG A 172 -0.32 14.87 -13.46
C ARG A 172 -0.19 13.89 -12.30
N HIS A 173 0.65 12.86 -12.39
CA HIS A 173 0.82 11.90 -11.29
C HIS A 173 1.48 12.50 -10.05
N VAL A 174 2.41 13.45 -10.21
CA VAL A 174 2.93 14.24 -9.08
C VAL A 174 1.78 14.98 -8.39
N ASN A 175 0.93 15.66 -9.15
CA ASN A 175 -0.23 16.39 -8.62
C ASN A 175 -1.20 15.46 -7.86
N LEU A 176 -1.52 14.28 -8.42
CA LEU A 176 -2.39 13.29 -7.77
C LEU A 176 -1.79 12.75 -6.46
N THR A 177 -0.48 12.55 -6.43
CA THR A 177 0.22 12.11 -5.21
C THR A 177 0.07 13.14 -4.10
N PHE A 178 0.27 14.42 -4.41
CA PHE A 178 0.06 15.50 -3.44
C PHE A 178 -1.41 15.67 -3.06
N ALA A 179 -2.36 15.52 -3.98
CA ALA A 179 -3.80 15.54 -3.66
C ALA A 179 -4.15 14.50 -2.58
N GLN A 180 -3.64 13.27 -2.73
CA GLN A 180 -3.83 12.23 -1.71
C GLN A 180 -3.18 12.59 -0.38
N LEU A 181 -1.94 13.12 -0.38
CA LEU A 181 -1.28 13.56 0.85
C LEU A 181 -2.02 14.69 1.55
N THR A 182 -2.57 15.64 0.80
CA THR A 182 -3.41 16.73 1.32
C THR A 182 -4.66 16.17 1.96
N GLY A 183 -5.37 15.25 1.30
CA GLY A 183 -6.56 14.60 1.86
C GLY A 183 -6.28 13.85 3.17
N ILE A 184 -5.16 13.12 3.26
CA ILE A 184 -4.73 12.46 4.51
C ILE A 184 -4.53 13.50 5.62
N TYR A 185 -3.81 14.57 5.32
CA TYR A 185 -3.49 15.61 6.30
C TYR A 185 -4.73 16.36 6.78
N ASP A 186 -5.60 16.78 5.86
CA ASP A 186 -6.81 17.53 6.18
C ASP A 186 -7.78 16.72 7.02
N SER A 187 -8.02 15.45 6.66
CA SER A 187 -8.84 14.55 7.46
C SER A 187 -8.22 14.27 8.83
N TYR A 188 -6.92 13.99 8.89
CA TYR A 188 -6.19 13.77 10.14
C TYR A 188 -6.32 14.97 11.09
N MET A 189 -6.20 16.19 10.56
CA MET A 189 -6.30 17.46 11.29
C MET A 189 -7.74 17.93 11.51
N LYS A 190 -8.76 17.21 11.00
CA LYS A 190 -10.18 17.60 11.03
C LYS A 190 -10.43 18.99 10.43
N LYS A 191 -9.77 19.29 9.32
CA LYS A 191 -10.02 20.51 8.55
C LYS A 191 -11.31 20.40 7.75
N ASN A 192 -11.68 21.49 7.09
CA ASN A 192 -12.71 21.48 6.07
C ASN A 192 -12.24 20.64 4.88
N LEU A 193 -13.05 19.68 4.42
CA LEU A 193 -12.66 18.68 3.42
C LEU A 193 -12.95 19.15 1.98
N THR A 194 -12.64 20.41 1.68
CA THR A 194 -12.73 20.93 0.31
C THR A 194 -11.55 20.38 -0.48
N ALA A 195 -11.81 19.81 -1.66
CA ALA A 195 -10.76 19.20 -2.46
C ALA A 195 -9.79 20.28 -2.96
N GLU A 196 -8.61 20.33 -2.35
CA GLU A 196 -7.49 21.19 -2.73
C GLU A 196 -6.18 20.41 -2.69
N ILE A 197 -5.16 20.93 -3.37
CA ILE A 197 -3.85 20.28 -3.47
C ILE A 197 -2.80 21.17 -2.82
N GLY A 198 -2.39 20.79 -1.62
CA GLY A 198 -1.38 21.47 -0.83
C GLY A 198 0.00 20.88 -1.07
N PHE A 199 0.96 21.75 -1.40
CA PHE A 199 2.39 21.44 -1.42
C PHE A 199 3.04 21.93 -0.14
N ASP A 200 2.56 21.43 0.99
CA ASP A 200 2.89 21.94 2.32
C ASP A 200 3.90 21.05 3.05
N LEU A 201 4.74 21.70 3.85
CA LEU A 201 5.56 21.00 4.84
C LEU A 201 4.66 20.54 6.00
N SER A 202 4.01 19.40 5.83
CA SER A 202 3.09 18.81 6.82
C SER A 202 3.74 17.64 7.59
N PRO A 203 3.23 17.28 8.78
CA PRO A 203 3.63 16.04 9.47
C PRO A 203 3.48 14.78 8.62
N ILE A 204 2.45 14.72 7.75
CA ILE A 204 2.22 13.58 6.85
C ILE A 204 3.31 13.52 5.78
N TYR A 205 3.70 14.67 5.21
CA TYR A 205 4.81 14.76 4.26
C TYR A 205 6.13 14.34 4.91
N MET A 206 6.40 14.78 6.14
CA MET A 206 7.58 14.36 6.89
C MET A 206 7.64 12.84 7.14
N ILE A 207 6.50 12.17 7.32
CA ILE A 207 6.44 10.70 7.39
C ILE A 207 6.81 10.05 6.04
N GLN A 208 6.42 10.65 4.91
CA GLN A 208 6.77 10.10 3.60
C GLN A 208 8.27 10.17 3.31
N LEU A 209 8.93 11.24 3.78
CA LEU A 209 10.35 11.50 3.56
C LEU A 209 11.31 10.59 4.36
N SER A 210 10.77 9.58 5.04
CA SER A 210 11.51 8.76 5.99
C SER A 210 12.76 8.10 5.38
N GLY A 211 12.73 7.72 4.09
CA GLY A 211 13.88 7.20 3.36
C GLY A 211 14.86 8.29 2.94
N GLU A 212 14.35 9.40 2.41
CA GLU A 212 15.11 10.56 1.93
C GLU A 212 15.89 11.23 3.06
N LEU A 213 15.36 11.20 4.28
CA LEU A 213 16.01 11.75 5.46
C LEU A 213 17.36 11.08 5.75
N PHE A 214 17.59 9.82 5.36
CA PHE A 214 18.89 9.18 5.55
C PHE A 214 20.02 9.88 4.79
N ASP A 215 19.75 10.31 3.56
CA ASP A 215 20.71 11.02 2.72
C ASP A 215 20.73 12.52 3.03
N LEU A 216 19.55 13.13 3.27
CA LEU A 216 19.45 14.55 3.64
C LEU A 216 20.13 14.84 4.99
N ASN A 217 20.08 13.91 5.96
CA ASN A 217 20.79 14.03 7.22
C ASN A 217 22.31 14.19 7.00
N LYS A 218 22.88 13.39 6.09
CA LYS A 218 24.30 13.48 5.73
C LYS A 218 24.60 14.74 4.94
N PHE A 219 23.82 15.01 3.89
CA PHE A 219 23.99 16.17 3.01
C PHE A 219 23.92 17.50 3.77
N LEU A 220 23.03 17.61 4.76
CA LEU A 220 22.82 18.81 5.56
C LEU A 220 23.66 18.83 6.85
N ASN A 221 24.62 17.92 7.00
CA ASN A 221 25.52 17.81 8.14
C ASN A 221 24.75 17.78 9.48
N LYS A 222 23.78 16.87 9.62
CA LYS A 222 23.15 16.59 10.91
C LYS A 222 24.20 16.02 11.85
N THR A 223 24.29 16.56 13.06
CA THR A 223 25.12 15.94 14.11
C THR A 223 24.55 14.56 14.46
N PRO A 224 25.39 13.55 14.73
CA PRO A 224 24.90 12.22 15.08
C PRO A 224 23.92 12.25 16.25
N ASP A 225 22.81 11.54 16.09
CA ASP A 225 21.80 11.37 17.12
C ASP A 225 21.86 9.92 17.63
N PRO A 226 22.13 9.67 18.92
CA PRO A 226 22.15 8.32 19.49
C PRO A 226 20.82 7.56 19.34
N GLN A 227 19.72 8.26 19.12
CA GLN A 227 18.39 7.68 18.94
C GLN A 227 18.10 7.32 17.48
N GLU A 228 18.90 7.81 16.53
CA GLU A 228 18.78 7.46 15.13
C GLU A 228 19.56 6.19 14.79
N TYR A 229 19.01 5.42 13.87
CA TYR A 229 19.69 4.24 13.35
C TYR A 229 20.87 4.70 12.46
N PRO A 230 22.13 4.38 12.82
CA PRO A 230 23.31 5.02 12.23
C PRO A 230 23.52 4.72 10.74
N GLU A 231 22.91 3.66 10.22
CA GLU A 231 23.12 3.22 8.83
C GLU A 231 21.90 3.38 7.91
N GLY A 232 20.82 4.04 8.35
CA GLY A 232 19.63 4.27 7.51
C GLY A 232 18.79 3.03 7.19
N GLY A 233 18.92 1.98 7.99
CA GLY A 233 18.24 0.70 7.79
C GLY A 233 18.96 -0.20 6.79
N ARG A 234 18.57 -1.46 6.74
CA ARG A 234 19.06 -2.44 5.75
C ARG A 234 17.87 -3.23 5.24
N CYS A 235 17.89 -3.66 3.99
CA CYS A 235 16.85 -4.52 3.44
C CYS A 235 17.49 -5.76 2.83
N SER A 236 16.77 -6.88 2.88
CA SER A 236 17.16 -8.10 2.20
C SER A 236 16.03 -8.58 1.32
N GLY A 237 16.34 -8.92 0.07
CA GLY A 237 15.38 -9.48 -0.89
C GLY A 237 15.85 -10.86 -1.36
N LEU A 238 14.89 -11.74 -1.65
CA LEU A 238 15.16 -13.05 -2.24
C LEU A 238 14.22 -13.26 -3.43
N VAL A 239 14.80 -13.67 -4.56
CA VAL A 239 14.06 -14.15 -5.74
C VAL A 239 14.43 -15.61 -5.94
N LYS A 240 13.43 -16.49 -5.97
CA LYS A 240 13.64 -17.93 -6.05
C LYS A 240 12.69 -18.59 -7.02
N LEU A 241 13.24 -19.21 -8.07
CA LEU A 241 12.48 -20.11 -8.94
C LEU A 241 12.24 -21.46 -8.25
N ALA A 242 11.01 -21.93 -8.35
CA ALA A 242 10.60 -23.26 -7.90
C ALA A 242 11.23 -24.37 -8.78
N PRO A 243 11.35 -25.62 -8.27
CA PRO A 243 11.85 -26.74 -9.07
C PRO A 243 11.10 -26.89 -10.40
N GLY A 244 11.87 -26.98 -11.50
CA GLY A 244 11.31 -27.08 -12.85
C GLY A 244 10.62 -25.80 -13.36
N ASN A 245 10.95 -24.63 -12.80
CA ASN A 245 10.41 -23.32 -13.19
C ASN A 245 8.87 -23.23 -13.10
N LYS A 246 8.26 -23.99 -12.20
CA LYS A 246 6.80 -24.03 -12.03
C LYS A 246 6.22 -22.78 -11.37
N ASP A 247 7.07 -22.03 -10.67
CA ASP A 247 6.69 -20.82 -9.95
C ASP A 247 7.92 -19.95 -9.68
N MET A 248 7.69 -18.69 -9.29
CA MET A 248 8.70 -17.71 -8.92
C MET A 248 8.29 -16.99 -7.62
N PHE A 249 9.07 -17.23 -6.57
CA PHE A 249 8.86 -16.61 -5.26
C PHE A 249 9.69 -15.34 -5.12
N PHE A 250 9.08 -14.32 -4.51
CA PHE A 250 9.73 -13.08 -4.11
C PHE A 250 9.50 -12.88 -2.62
N SER A 251 10.56 -12.51 -1.89
CA SER A 251 10.42 -12.05 -0.51
C SER A 251 11.29 -10.83 -0.25
N HIS A 252 10.86 -10.03 0.72
CA HIS A 252 11.55 -8.83 1.16
C HIS A 252 11.46 -8.70 2.67
N VAL A 253 12.57 -8.38 3.32
CA VAL A 253 12.67 -8.14 4.76
C VAL A 253 13.26 -6.75 4.97
N ALA A 254 12.44 -5.84 5.46
CA ALA A 254 12.87 -4.50 5.85
C ALA A 254 13.46 -4.54 7.27
N MET A 255 14.63 -3.93 7.46
CA MET A 255 15.25 -3.73 8.77
C MET A 255 15.31 -2.23 9.04
N SER A 256 14.66 -1.80 10.11
CA SER A 256 14.64 -0.41 10.57
C SER A 256 14.54 -0.38 12.09
N SER A 257 14.49 0.81 12.69
CA SER A 257 14.28 0.99 14.12
C SER A 257 12.96 0.37 14.58
N LEU A 258 12.94 -0.15 15.81
CA LEU A 258 11.73 -0.70 16.44
C LEU A 258 10.63 0.36 16.56
N SER A 259 10.97 1.65 16.65
CA SER A 259 9.98 2.73 16.73
C SER A 259 9.12 2.84 15.46
N TRP A 260 9.54 2.23 14.35
CA TRP A 260 8.83 2.25 13.05
C TRP A 260 7.88 1.05 12.89
N MET A 261 7.77 0.17 13.90
CA MET A 261 6.98 -1.07 13.81
C MET A 261 5.46 -0.88 13.92
N MET A 262 4.95 0.33 13.70
CA MET A 262 3.52 0.56 13.47
C MET A 262 3.19 0.26 12.00
N ARG A 263 2.72 -0.96 11.72
CA ARG A 263 2.56 -1.45 10.35
C ARG A 263 1.11 -1.44 9.88
N VAL A 264 0.90 -1.04 8.63
CA VAL A 264 -0.38 -1.15 7.94
C VAL A 264 -0.14 -1.80 6.57
N LEU A 265 -0.81 -2.91 6.30
CA LEU A 265 -0.91 -3.48 4.97
C LEU A 265 -2.00 -2.71 4.22
N LYS A 266 -1.65 -2.14 3.08
CA LYS A 266 -2.55 -1.30 2.29
C LYS A 266 -2.87 -1.94 0.96
N LEU A 267 -4.14 -1.93 0.59
CA LEU A 267 -4.62 -2.24 -0.76
C LEU A 267 -5.28 -0.98 -1.32
N TYR A 268 -4.81 -0.53 -2.48
CA TYR A 268 -5.43 0.59 -3.18
C TYR A 268 -5.99 0.11 -4.51
N LYS A 269 -7.27 0.40 -4.74
CA LYS A 269 -7.95 0.19 -6.01
C LYS A 269 -8.43 1.54 -6.52
N PHE A 270 -7.54 2.24 -7.22
CA PHE A 270 -7.85 3.56 -7.76
C PHE A 270 -8.48 3.44 -9.15
N ALA A 271 -9.50 4.25 -9.40
CA ALA A 271 -10.08 4.47 -10.72
C ALA A 271 -9.43 5.68 -11.43
N PHE A 272 -8.11 5.80 -11.31
CA PHE A 272 -7.31 6.71 -12.14
C PHE A 272 -7.20 6.10 -13.54
N GLY A 273 -7.64 6.82 -14.56
CA GLY A 273 -7.62 6.34 -15.96
C GLY A 273 -6.25 6.32 -16.60
#